data_AF-A0AAD7DZC3-F1
#
_entry.id   AF-A0AAD7DZC3-F1
#
_cell.length_a   1.000
_cell.length_b   1.000
_cell.length_c   1.000
_cell.angle_alpha   90.00
_cell.angle_beta   90.00
_cell.angle_gamma   90.00
#
_symmetry.space_group_name_H-M   'P 1'
#
loop_
_entity.id
_entity.type
_entity.pdbx_description
1 polymer ?
#
loop_
_entity_poly.entity_id
_entity_poly.type
_entity_poly.pdbx_seq_one_letter_code
_entity_poly.pdbx_strand_id
1 'polypeptide(L)'
;MARPRSRTRTPAMASDPNAEDYELLLPAEQSGELSKARGQEDQLASEGRKGDTVAMYLALSGAALFMTITWVIVLVNSPLNWGWFAFHPLLQSLAMFLFTYGILTLQPTSQPKTKAAGLARHQYAILLAGFPAIFLGTSAVWYNKFAEGASHFKSWHGKLGIISLGWICIQVLLGGGSVWFGGAAFGGGSKAKAIWKYHRLSGYVLFGLLTFTSHLGGGWSNWGNKYSPLSMRIVAYWIALVACISGLYMRLRPSKMKFY
;
A
#
# COMPACT_ATOMS: atom_id res chain seq x y z
N MET A 1 -61.15 25.49 -20.14
CA MET A 1 -59.95 26.01 -19.44
C MET A 1 -59.18 24.84 -18.83
N ALA A 2 -58.07 24.42 -19.43
CA ALA A 2 -57.19 23.39 -18.87
C ALA A 2 -55.80 24.01 -18.66
N ARG A 3 -55.31 24.03 -17.42
CA ARG A 3 -53.96 24.52 -17.07
C ARG A 3 -52.91 23.49 -17.51
N PRO A 4 -51.79 23.89 -18.14
CA PRO A 4 -50.70 22.97 -18.44
C PRO A 4 -49.91 22.65 -17.16
N ARG A 5 -49.66 21.36 -16.92
CA ARG A 5 -48.81 20.86 -15.83
C ARG A 5 -47.37 21.33 -16.06
N SER A 6 -46.81 22.03 -15.06
CA SER A 6 -45.40 22.39 -15.01
C SER A 6 -44.55 21.11 -15.02
N ARG A 7 -43.69 20.96 -16.04
CA ARG A 7 -42.58 20.00 -15.99
C ARG A 7 -41.64 20.47 -14.89
N THR A 8 -41.65 19.76 -13.76
CA THR A 8 -40.58 19.83 -12.77
C THR A 8 -39.30 19.39 -13.46
N ARG A 9 -38.42 20.35 -13.72
CA ARG A 9 -37.04 20.12 -14.13
C ARG A 9 -36.39 19.37 -12.97
N THR A 10 -36.08 18.09 -13.16
CA THR A 10 -35.13 17.39 -12.30
C THR A 10 -33.85 18.23 -12.29
N PRO A 11 -33.35 18.67 -11.12
CA PRO A 11 -32.10 19.40 -11.09
C PRO A 11 -31.04 18.44 -11.62
N ALA A 12 -30.32 18.88 -12.66
CA ALA A 12 -29.12 18.20 -13.10
C ALA A 12 -28.25 18.02 -11.86
N MET A 13 -28.03 16.75 -11.44
CA MET A 13 -27.01 16.45 -10.45
C MET A 13 -25.74 17.11 -10.96
N ALA A 14 -25.30 18.17 -10.28
CA ALA A 14 -23.95 18.65 -10.42
C ALA A 14 -23.06 17.41 -10.32
N SER A 15 -22.33 17.10 -11.39
CA SER A 15 -21.55 15.88 -11.52
C SER A 15 -20.65 15.77 -10.31
N ASP A 16 -21.03 14.95 -9.32
CA ASP A 16 -20.25 14.81 -8.12
C ASP A 16 -18.87 14.29 -8.56
N PRO A 17 -17.78 15.05 -8.37
CA PRO A 17 -16.44 14.62 -8.77
C PRO A 17 -15.99 13.34 -8.03
N ASN A 18 -16.79 12.87 -7.07
CA ASN A 18 -16.62 11.64 -6.31
C ASN A 18 -17.52 10.47 -6.75
N ALA A 19 -18.43 10.69 -7.71
CA ALA A 19 -19.38 9.69 -8.24
C ALA A 19 -18.74 8.33 -8.51
N GLU A 20 -17.56 8.34 -9.13
CA GLU A 20 -16.82 7.15 -9.55
C GLU A 20 -16.33 6.27 -8.40
N ASP A 21 -16.01 6.86 -7.24
CA ASP A 21 -15.55 6.04 -6.11
C ASP A 21 -16.74 5.46 -5.33
N TYR A 22 -17.94 6.06 -5.46
CA TYR A 22 -19.16 5.47 -4.91
C TYR A 22 -19.61 4.27 -5.73
N GLU A 23 -19.30 4.22 -7.02
CA GLU A 23 -19.65 3.11 -7.91
C GLU A 23 -19.07 1.77 -7.43
N LEU A 24 -17.88 1.77 -6.80
CA LEU A 24 -17.29 0.60 -6.14
C LEU A 24 -18.08 0.11 -4.92
N LEU A 25 -18.89 0.99 -4.32
CA LEU A 25 -19.65 0.74 -3.10
C LEU A 25 -21.15 0.54 -3.40
N LEU A 26 -21.57 0.65 -4.67
CA LEU A 26 -22.96 0.44 -5.08
C LEU A 26 -23.28 -1.06 -5.24
N PRO A 27 -24.56 -1.46 -5.06
CA PRO A 27 -25.05 -2.77 -5.47
C PRO A 27 -24.80 -3.05 -6.97
N ALA A 28 -24.60 -4.33 -7.32
CA ALA A 28 -24.15 -4.77 -8.65
C ALA A 28 -25.05 -4.32 -9.82
N GLU A 29 -26.37 -4.21 -9.62
CA GLU A 29 -27.30 -3.74 -10.67
C GLU A 29 -27.14 -2.25 -10.96
N GLN A 30 -27.01 -1.43 -9.91
CA GLN A 30 -26.87 0.03 -10.03
C GLN A 30 -25.48 0.42 -10.57
N SER A 31 -24.43 -0.31 -10.19
CA SER A 31 -23.10 -0.08 -10.76
C SER A 31 -23.02 -0.46 -12.23
N GLY A 32 -23.72 -1.50 -12.68
CA GLY A 32 -23.72 -1.95 -14.08
C GLY A 32 -24.26 -0.93 -15.09
N GLU A 33 -25.33 -0.20 -14.76
CA GLU A 33 -25.91 0.80 -15.65
C GLU A 33 -25.08 2.09 -15.73
N LEU A 34 -24.60 2.57 -14.58
CA LEU A 34 -23.70 3.74 -14.48
C LEU A 34 -22.36 3.49 -15.19
N SER A 35 -21.81 2.28 -15.05
CA SER A 35 -20.55 1.89 -15.69
C SER A 35 -20.65 1.89 -17.22
N LYS A 36 -21.78 1.44 -17.78
CA LYS A 36 -22.01 1.43 -19.24
C LYS A 36 -22.06 2.84 -19.83
N ALA A 37 -22.73 3.77 -19.16
CA ALA A 37 -22.85 5.15 -19.63
C ALA A 37 -21.49 5.89 -19.61
N ARG A 38 -20.69 5.71 -18.55
CA ARG A 38 -19.36 6.34 -18.42
C ARG A 38 -18.26 5.66 -19.23
N GLY A 39 -18.38 4.36 -19.47
CA GLY A 39 -17.40 3.59 -20.25
C GLY A 39 -17.19 4.10 -21.68
N GLN A 40 -18.10 4.93 -22.22
CA GLN A 40 -17.94 5.60 -23.50
C GLN A 40 -17.13 6.91 -23.42
N GLU A 41 -17.25 7.69 -22.34
CA GLU A 41 -16.47 8.93 -22.13
C GLU A 41 -15.04 8.63 -21.63
N ASP A 42 -14.92 7.65 -20.74
CA ASP A 42 -13.65 7.29 -20.08
C ASP A 42 -12.59 6.72 -21.04
N GLN A 43 -13.01 6.09 -22.15
CA GLN A 43 -12.08 5.54 -23.15
C GLN A 43 -11.23 6.61 -23.85
N LEU A 44 -11.61 7.88 -23.78
CA LEU A 44 -10.95 8.97 -24.49
C LEU A 44 -9.93 9.73 -23.62
N ALA A 45 -9.96 9.59 -22.29
CA ALA A 45 -9.10 10.35 -21.37
C ALA A 45 -7.97 9.51 -20.75
N SER A 46 -6.73 9.98 -20.87
CA SER A 46 -5.58 9.35 -20.20
C SER A 46 -5.66 9.52 -18.69
N GLU A 47 -5.56 8.41 -17.94
CA GLU A 47 -5.54 8.44 -16.46
C GLU A 47 -4.18 8.93 -15.90
N GLY A 48 -3.12 8.83 -16.71
CA GLY A 48 -1.75 9.08 -16.32
C GLY A 48 -1.32 10.53 -16.44
N ARG A 49 -0.45 10.98 -15.53
CA ARG A 49 0.33 12.21 -15.67
C ARG A 49 1.67 11.91 -16.32
N LYS A 50 2.24 12.90 -17.01
CA LYS A 50 3.62 12.83 -17.50
C LYS A 50 4.56 12.45 -16.34
N GLY A 51 5.38 11.41 -16.55
CA GLY A 51 6.31 10.89 -15.55
C GLY A 51 5.79 9.77 -14.65
N ASP A 52 4.49 9.43 -14.66
CA ASP A 52 3.96 8.35 -13.83
C ASP A 52 4.62 6.99 -14.11
N THR A 53 4.90 6.70 -15.39
CA THR A 53 5.57 5.46 -15.80
C THR A 53 7.00 5.40 -15.28
N VAL A 54 7.75 6.50 -15.40
CA VAL A 54 9.12 6.60 -14.87
C VAL A 54 9.12 6.45 -13.35
N ALA A 55 8.19 7.12 -12.66
CA ALA A 55 8.04 7.02 -11.21
C ALA A 55 7.66 5.60 -10.75
N MET A 56 6.81 4.91 -11.53
CA MET A 56 6.46 3.51 -11.27
C MET A 56 7.68 2.59 -11.37
N TYR A 57 8.47 2.72 -12.44
CA TYR A 57 9.70 1.93 -12.60
C TYR A 57 10.71 2.26 -11.51
N LEU A 58 10.91 3.55 -11.18
CA LEU A 58 11.78 3.96 -10.08
C LEU A 58 11.37 3.30 -8.75
N ALA A 59 10.07 3.30 -8.44
CA ALA A 59 9.54 2.71 -7.22
C ALA A 59 9.75 1.18 -7.17
N LEU A 60 9.40 0.48 -8.26
CA LEU A 60 9.51 -0.98 -8.35
C LEU A 60 10.97 -1.45 -8.40
N SER A 61 11.82 -0.76 -9.17
CA SER A 61 13.25 -1.07 -9.23
C SER A 61 13.94 -0.80 -7.89
N GLY A 62 13.58 0.28 -7.19
CA GLY A 62 14.07 0.53 -5.83
C GLY A 62 13.66 -0.57 -4.86
N ALA A 63 12.39 -0.96 -4.85
CA ALA A 63 11.90 -2.05 -3.98
C ALA A 63 12.54 -3.40 -4.31
N ALA A 64 12.66 -3.72 -5.60
CA ALA A 64 13.28 -4.96 -6.07
C ALA A 64 14.77 -5.01 -5.71
N LEU A 65 15.51 -3.91 -5.92
CA LEU A 65 16.93 -3.84 -5.57
C LEU A 65 17.17 -4.00 -4.06
N PHE A 66 16.35 -3.35 -3.23
CA PHE A 66 16.36 -3.53 -1.77
C PHE A 66 16.11 -4.99 -1.39
N MET A 67 15.11 -5.63 -1.98
CA MET A 67 14.78 -7.03 -1.71
C MET A 67 15.91 -7.98 -2.15
N THR A 68 16.35 -7.88 -3.41
CA THR A 68 17.36 -8.76 -3.98
C THR A 68 18.68 -8.66 -3.23
N ILE A 69 19.17 -7.45 -2.91
CA ILE A 69 20.42 -7.33 -2.14
C ILE A 69 20.25 -7.87 -0.72
N THR A 70 19.11 -7.62 -0.07
CA THR A 70 18.83 -8.19 1.26
C THR A 70 18.86 -9.72 1.21
N TRP A 71 18.27 -10.32 0.18
CA TRP A 71 18.30 -11.77 -0.02
C TRP A 71 19.71 -12.29 -0.28
N VAL A 72 20.49 -11.62 -1.12
CA VAL A 72 21.90 -11.96 -1.35
C VAL A 72 22.67 -11.94 -0.02
N ILE A 73 22.57 -10.87 0.78
CA ILE A 73 23.23 -10.76 2.09
C ILE A 73 22.85 -11.95 2.98
N VAL A 74 21.59 -12.35 3.02
CA VAL A 74 21.15 -13.47 3.86
C VAL A 74 21.69 -14.81 3.33
N LEU A 75 21.51 -15.07 2.04
CA LEU A 75 21.76 -16.39 1.44
C LEU A 75 23.26 -16.72 1.37
N VAL A 76 24.14 -15.72 1.19
CA VAL A 76 25.59 -15.95 1.12
C VAL A 76 26.28 -16.06 2.48
N ASN A 77 25.58 -15.73 3.57
CA ASN A 77 26.15 -15.73 4.93
C ASN A 77 25.61 -16.88 5.80
N SER A 78 25.46 -18.08 5.23
CA SER A 78 25.06 -19.30 5.94
C SER A 78 23.75 -19.15 6.74
N PRO A 79 22.60 -18.90 6.09
CA PRO A 79 21.34 -18.54 6.75
C PRO A 79 20.83 -19.61 7.73
N LEU A 80 21.17 -20.89 7.52
CA LEU A 80 20.79 -21.98 8.42
C LEU A 80 21.39 -21.81 9.83
N ASN A 81 22.55 -21.17 9.95
CA ASN A 81 23.19 -20.93 11.25
C ASN A 81 22.48 -19.83 12.07
N TRP A 82 21.57 -19.09 11.45
CA TRP A 82 20.84 -17.99 12.09
C TRP A 82 19.44 -18.40 12.56
N GLY A 83 19.07 -19.68 12.38
CA GLY A 83 17.78 -20.21 12.80
C GLY A 83 16.61 -19.38 12.29
N TRP A 84 15.73 -18.97 13.20
CA TRP A 84 14.51 -18.24 12.86
C TRP A 84 14.79 -16.80 12.42
N PHE A 85 15.93 -16.21 12.79
CA PHE A 85 16.27 -14.86 12.39
C PHE A 85 16.40 -14.71 10.86
N ALA A 86 16.90 -15.71 10.14
CA ALA A 86 17.10 -15.63 8.69
C ALA A 86 15.81 -15.29 7.90
N PHE A 87 14.66 -15.77 8.38
CA PHE A 87 13.37 -15.47 7.75
C PHE A 87 12.97 -14.01 7.86
N HIS A 88 13.44 -13.29 8.88
CA HIS A 88 13.04 -11.90 9.12
C HIS A 88 13.44 -10.98 7.95
N PRO A 89 14.72 -10.74 7.64
CA PRO A 89 15.09 -9.84 6.54
C PRO A 89 14.54 -10.29 5.18
N LEU A 90 14.41 -11.60 4.94
CA LEU A 90 13.82 -12.15 3.71
C LEU A 90 12.34 -11.79 3.55
N LEU A 91 11.53 -12.08 4.57
CA LEU A 91 10.09 -11.88 4.52
C LEU A 91 9.70 -10.40 4.67
N GLN A 92 10.46 -9.62 5.46
CA GLN A 92 10.24 -8.17 5.56
C GLN A 92 10.50 -7.47 4.22
N SER A 93 11.58 -7.84 3.52
CA SER A 93 11.89 -7.23 2.23
C SER A 93 10.93 -7.66 1.12
N LEU A 94 10.45 -8.91 1.15
CA LEU A 94 9.35 -9.37 0.29
C LEU A 94 8.06 -8.59 0.54
N ALA A 95 7.68 -8.39 1.81
CA ALA A 95 6.50 -7.61 2.16
C ALA A 95 6.59 -6.17 1.64
N MET A 96 7.75 -5.52 1.78
CA MET A 96 7.98 -4.18 1.24
C MET A 96 7.81 -4.10 -0.28
N PHE A 97 8.31 -5.10 -1.02
CA PHE A 97 8.09 -5.18 -2.47
C PHE A 97 6.61 -5.32 -2.82
N LEU A 98 5.90 -6.22 -2.13
CA LEU A 98 4.47 -6.46 -2.36
C LEU A 98 3.60 -5.26 -1.96
N PHE A 99 3.94 -4.55 -0.88
CA PHE A 99 3.29 -3.31 -0.49
C PHE A 99 3.53 -2.21 -1.51
N THR A 100 4.76 -2.08 -2.01
CA THR A 100 5.09 -1.14 -3.09
C THR A 100 4.24 -1.42 -4.32
N TYR A 101 4.25 -2.67 -4.80
CA TYR A 101 3.43 -3.10 -5.94
C TYR A 101 1.94 -2.82 -5.70
N GLY A 102 1.38 -3.28 -4.57
CA GLY A 102 -0.03 -3.11 -4.24
C GLY A 102 -0.46 -1.64 -4.12
N ILE A 103 0.39 -0.76 -3.59
CA ILE A 103 0.10 0.68 -3.53
C ILE A 103 0.17 1.31 -4.93
N LEU A 104 1.09 0.86 -5.78
CA LEU A 104 1.25 1.37 -7.14
C LEU A 104 0.12 0.92 -8.08
N THR A 105 -0.58 -0.19 -7.82
CA THR A 105 -1.72 -0.61 -8.65
C THR A 105 -2.96 0.26 -8.47
N LEU A 106 -3.02 1.05 -7.40
CA LEU A 106 -4.11 1.98 -7.10
C LEU A 106 -3.96 3.34 -7.79
N GLN A 107 -2.81 3.62 -8.43
CA GLN A 107 -2.51 4.94 -8.99
C GLN A 107 -1.63 4.83 -10.24
N PRO A 108 -1.95 5.52 -11.36
CA PRO A 108 -3.19 6.23 -11.59
C PRO A 108 -4.35 5.24 -11.83
N THR A 109 -5.50 5.52 -11.21
CA THR A 109 -6.79 4.94 -11.57
C THR A 109 -7.84 6.05 -11.43
N SER A 110 -8.64 6.28 -12.47
CA SER A 110 -9.75 7.24 -12.49
C SER A 110 -11.03 6.59 -12.99
N GLN A 111 -10.93 5.61 -13.88
CA GLN A 111 -12.08 4.93 -14.46
C GLN A 111 -12.59 3.81 -13.52
N PRO A 112 -13.90 3.52 -13.46
CA PRO A 112 -14.44 2.48 -12.57
C PRO A 112 -13.78 1.12 -12.75
N LYS A 113 -13.57 0.70 -14.01
CA LYS A 113 -12.94 -0.58 -14.36
C LYS A 113 -11.50 -0.68 -13.86
N THR A 114 -10.70 0.37 -14.05
CA THR A 114 -9.29 0.39 -13.66
C THR A 114 -9.13 0.51 -12.14
N LYS A 115 -10.03 1.23 -11.46
CA LYS A 115 -10.12 1.27 -10.00
C LYS A 115 -10.45 -0.09 -9.40
N ALA A 116 -11.46 -0.79 -9.91
CA ALA A 116 -11.82 -2.13 -9.44
C ALA A 116 -10.66 -3.12 -9.63
N ALA A 117 -10.03 -3.13 -10.81
CA ALA A 117 -8.87 -3.97 -11.07
C ALA A 117 -7.64 -3.58 -10.22
N GLY A 118 -7.44 -2.28 -9.97
CA GLY A 118 -6.40 -1.77 -9.08
C GLY A 118 -6.59 -2.22 -7.64
N LEU A 119 -7.82 -2.13 -7.14
CA LEU A 119 -8.21 -2.57 -5.79
C LEU A 119 -8.05 -4.08 -5.61
N ALA A 120 -8.49 -4.89 -6.58
CA ALA A 120 -8.31 -6.34 -6.53
C ALA A 120 -6.82 -6.71 -6.44
N ARG A 121 -5.97 -6.13 -7.31
CA ARG A 121 -4.51 -6.35 -7.27
C ARG A 121 -3.88 -5.92 -5.95
N HIS A 122 -4.32 -4.79 -5.40
CA HIS A 122 -3.88 -4.29 -4.10
C HIS A 122 -4.23 -5.30 -2.99
N GLN A 123 -5.47 -5.77 -2.94
CA GLN A 123 -5.93 -6.73 -1.95
C GLN A 123 -5.20 -8.06 -2.07
N TYR A 124 -4.99 -8.58 -3.29
CA TYR A 124 -4.26 -9.83 -3.47
C TYR A 124 -2.80 -9.70 -3.06
N ALA A 125 -2.11 -8.65 -3.51
CA ALA A 125 -0.70 -8.44 -3.16
C ALA A 125 -0.51 -8.28 -1.65
N ILE A 126 -1.37 -7.49 -0.99
CA ILE A 126 -1.24 -7.20 0.44
C ILE A 126 -1.78 -8.34 1.30
N LEU A 127 -3.01 -8.82 1.08
CA LEU A 127 -3.64 -9.76 2.02
C LEU A 127 -3.18 -11.20 1.83
N LEU A 128 -2.90 -11.63 0.60
CA LEU A 128 -2.47 -13.03 0.36
C LEU A 128 -0.98 -13.24 0.62
N ALA A 129 -0.16 -12.21 0.46
CA ALA A 129 1.30 -12.37 0.50
C ALA A 129 2.00 -11.32 1.37
N GLY A 130 1.76 -10.02 1.18
CA GLY A 130 2.51 -8.96 1.86
C GLY A 130 2.31 -8.96 3.39
N PHE A 131 1.05 -9.02 3.83
CA PHE A 131 0.66 -9.07 5.23
C PHE A 131 1.12 -10.36 5.92
N PRO A 132 0.88 -11.56 5.35
CA PRO A 132 1.48 -12.79 5.86
C PRO A 132 3.01 -12.72 5.96
N ALA A 133 3.70 -12.18 4.95
CA ALA A 133 5.16 -12.07 4.96
C ALA A 133 5.68 -11.17 6.10
N ILE A 134 5.14 -9.94 6.25
CA ILE A 134 5.59 -9.05 7.34
C ILE A 134 5.24 -9.63 8.72
N PHE A 135 4.08 -10.29 8.85
CA PHE A 135 3.66 -10.90 10.10
C PHE A 135 4.57 -12.07 10.46
N LEU A 136 4.74 -13.05 9.56
CA LEU A 136 5.59 -14.22 9.77
C LEU A 136 7.06 -13.82 9.96
N GLY A 137 7.57 -12.86 9.20
CA GLY A 137 8.93 -12.33 9.39
C GLY A 137 9.13 -11.68 10.75
N THR A 138 8.12 -10.98 11.28
CA THR A 138 8.18 -10.40 12.63
C THR A 138 8.09 -11.48 13.71
N SER A 139 7.19 -12.44 13.55
CA SER A 139 7.04 -13.59 14.45
C SER A 139 8.31 -14.42 14.50
N ALA A 140 9.02 -14.59 13.38
CA ALA A 140 10.27 -15.33 13.31
C ALA A 140 11.38 -14.68 14.14
N VAL A 141 11.61 -13.36 14.01
CA VAL A 141 12.60 -12.67 14.86
C VAL A 141 12.17 -12.59 16.32
N TRP A 142 10.86 -12.48 16.58
CA TRP A 142 10.33 -12.51 17.94
C TRP A 142 10.63 -13.85 18.61
N TYR A 143 10.35 -14.96 17.93
CA TYR A 143 10.60 -16.30 18.43
C TYR A 143 12.09 -16.61 18.54
N ASN A 144 12.91 -16.16 17.58
CA ASN A 144 14.37 -16.28 17.66
C ASN A 144 14.91 -15.68 18.96
N LYS A 145 14.48 -14.44 19.26
CA LYS A 145 14.89 -13.74 20.48
C LYS A 145 14.40 -14.44 21.74
N PHE A 146 13.17 -14.94 21.72
CA PHE A 146 12.62 -15.72 22.83
C PHE A 146 13.45 -16.98 23.09
N ALA A 147 13.75 -17.76 22.04
CA ALA A 147 14.54 -18.99 22.14
C ALA A 147 15.98 -18.76 22.62
N GLU A 148 16.57 -17.61 22.28
CA GLU A 148 17.92 -17.20 22.71
C GLU A 148 17.96 -16.46 24.05
N GLY A 149 16.80 -16.25 24.72
CA GLY A 149 16.73 -15.43 25.95
C GLY A 149 17.11 -13.96 25.74
N ALA A 150 17.06 -13.48 24.50
CA ALA A 150 17.45 -12.13 24.13
C ALA A 150 16.30 -11.13 24.31
N SER A 151 16.63 -9.91 24.74
CA SER A 151 15.62 -8.86 24.92
C SER A 151 14.97 -8.40 23.60
N HIS A 152 13.66 -8.12 23.68
CA HIS A 152 12.85 -7.58 22.58
C HIS A 152 12.84 -6.05 22.59
N PHE A 153 12.64 -5.46 21.41
CA PHE A 153 12.31 -4.04 21.21
C PHE A 153 13.27 -3.02 21.87
N LYS A 154 14.56 -3.35 22.01
CA LYS A 154 15.57 -2.42 22.57
C LYS A 154 16.03 -1.36 21.57
N SER A 155 16.18 -1.72 20.30
CA SER A 155 16.64 -0.79 19.25
C SER A 155 15.49 0.04 18.68
N TRP A 156 15.81 1.20 18.08
CA TRP A 156 14.85 2.00 17.33
C TRP A 156 14.18 1.21 16.21
N HIS A 157 14.95 0.40 15.47
CA HIS A 157 14.41 -0.53 14.48
C HIS A 157 13.34 -1.46 15.08
N GLY A 158 13.62 -2.10 16.23
CA GLY A 158 12.67 -3.01 16.87
C GLY A 158 11.40 -2.31 17.36
N LYS A 159 11.52 -1.12 17.96
CA LYS A 159 10.38 -0.32 18.45
C LYS A 159 9.49 0.15 17.30
N LEU A 160 10.09 0.76 16.27
CA LEU A 160 9.34 1.25 15.12
C LEU A 160 8.74 0.10 14.31
N GLY A 161 9.42 -1.05 14.23
CA GLY A 161 8.92 -2.25 13.58
C GLY A 161 7.63 -2.78 14.21
N ILE A 162 7.58 -2.94 15.54
CA ILE A 162 6.37 -3.43 16.21
C ILE A 162 5.22 -2.42 16.16
N ILE A 163 5.51 -1.13 16.28
CA ILE A 163 4.53 -0.05 16.07
C ILE A 163 3.96 -0.14 14.65
N SER A 164 4.82 -0.31 13.65
CA SER A 164 4.41 -0.43 12.25
C SER A 164 3.56 -1.67 12.02
N LEU A 165 3.90 -2.83 12.60
CA LEU A 165 3.08 -4.03 12.48
C LEU A 165 1.67 -3.84 13.06
N GLY A 166 1.57 -3.26 14.27
CA GLY A 166 0.27 -2.91 14.86
C GLY A 166 -0.53 -1.95 13.96
N TRP A 167 0.14 -0.95 13.38
CA TRP A 167 -0.47 -0.01 12.44
C TRP A 167 -0.92 -0.70 11.15
N ILE A 168 -0.17 -1.66 10.61
CA ILE A 168 -0.58 -2.46 9.45
C ILE A 168 -1.86 -3.23 9.76
N CYS A 169 -1.98 -3.85 10.93
CA CYS A 169 -3.22 -4.55 11.33
C CYS A 169 -4.42 -3.59 11.31
N ILE A 170 -4.24 -2.38 11.85
CA ILE A 170 -5.28 -1.33 11.79
C ILE A 170 -5.57 -0.94 10.33
N GLN A 171 -4.56 -0.82 9.47
CA GLN A 171 -4.76 -0.51 8.04
C GLN A 171 -5.57 -1.59 7.33
N VAL A 172 -5.30 -2.86 7.59
CA VAL A 172 -6.05 -3.98 7.00
C VAL A 172 -7.51 -3.93 7.44
N LEU A 173 -7.78 -3.68 8.73
CA LEU A 173 -9.14 -3.57 9.24
C LEU A 173 -9.88 -2.34 8.68
N LEU A 174 -9.24 -1.16 8.66
CA LEU A 174 -9.83 0.06 8.12
C LEU A 174 -10.08 -0.04 6.61
N GLY A 175 -9.12 -0.59 5.85
CA GLY A 175 -9.27 -0.82 4.41
C GLY A 175 -10.39 -1.80 4.11
N GLY A 176 -10.36 -2.97 4.75
CA GLY A 176 -11.39 -4.01 4.59
C GLY A 176 -12.79 -3.51 4.96
N GLY A 177 -12.94 -2.88 6.12
CA GLY A 177 -14.23 -2.32 6.56
C GLY A 177 -14.76 -1.21 5.65
N SER A 178 -13.89 -0.51 4.90
CA SER A 178 -14.30 0.55 3.97
C SER A 178 -14.81 0.02 2.64
N VAL A 179 -14.41 -1.19 2.22
CA VAL A 179 -14.62 -1.67 0.85
C VAL A 179 -15.41 -2.97 0.76
N TRP A 180 -15.35 -3.81 1.78
CA TRP A 180 -16.10 -5.07 1.79
C TRP A 180 -17.56 -4.83 2.13
N PHE A 181 -18.44 -5.62 1.49
CA PHE A 181 -19.89 -5.54 1.69
C PHE A 181 -20.44 -4.10 1.55
N GLY A 182 -19.95 -3.36 0.56
CA GLY A 182 -20.37 -1.96 0.30
C GLY A 182 -19.97 -0.96 1.40
N GLY A 183 -19.02 -1.31 2.27
CA GLY A 183 -18.59 -0.46 3.39
C GLY A 183 -19.56 -0.48 4.57
N ALA A 184 -20.35 -1.54 4.73
CA ALA A 184 -21.37 -1.66 5.78
C ALA A 184 -20.82 -1.43 7.20
N ALA A 185 -19.57 -1.84 7.47
CA ALA A 185 -18.91 -1.63 8.76
C ALA A 185 -18.80 -0.14 9.16
N PHE A 186 -18.87 0.76 8.17
CA PHE A 186 -18.79 2.21 8.36
C PHE A 186 -20.05 2.95 7.86
N GLY A 187 -21.18 2.25 7.75
CA GLY A 187 -22.46 2.83 7.36
C GLY A 187 -22.68 2.99 5.86
N GLY A 188 -21.81 2.42 5.03
CA GLY A 188 -21.95 2.32 3.57
C GLY A 188 -21.73 3.62 2.80
N GLY A 189 -21.61 3.49 1.47
CA GLY A 189 -21.60 4.60 0.51
C GLY A 189 -20.67 5.75 0.91
N SER A 190 -21.25 6.94 1.13
CA SER A 190 -20.48 8.15 1.43
C SER A 190 -19.81 8.17 2.80
N LYS A 191 -20.38 7.51 3.80
CA LYS A 191 -19.79 7.41 5.14
C LYS A 191 -18.52 6.54 5.11
N ALA A 192 -18.59 5.39 4.45
CA ALA A 192 -17.42 4.53 4.24
C ALA A 192 -16.33 5.23 3.42
N LYS A 193 -16.71 5.98 2.38
CA LYS A 193 -15.76 6.78 1.59
C LYS A 193 -15.03 7.84 2.43
N ALA A 194 -15.74 8.52 3.33
CA ALA A 194 -15.15 9.54 4.19
C ALA A 194 -14.05 8.96 5.11
N ILE A 195 -14.09 7.65 5.39
CA ILE A 195 -13.07 6.95 6.18
C ILE A 195 -11.88 6.51 5.30
N TRP A 196 -12.13 6.03 4.07
CA TRP A 196 -11.05 5.59 3.18
C TRP A 196 -9.95 6.63 3.03
N LYS A 197 -10.27 7.92 2.89
CA LYS A 197 -9.24 8.97 2.71
C LYS A 197 -8.18 8.95 3.82
N TYR A 198 -8.56 8.59 5.05
CA TYR A 198 -7.63 8.40 6.16
C TYR A 198 -6.82 7.10 6.03
N HIS A 199 -7.43 6.00 5.60
CA HIS A 199 -6.69 4.77 5.23
C HIS A 199 -5.60 5.08 4.19
N ARG A 200 -5.94 5.85 3.14
CA ARG A 200 -4.99 6.26 2.11
C ARG A 200 -3.85 7.12 2.67
N LEU A 201 -4.16 8.23 3.35
CA LEU A 201 -3.11 9.11 3.90
C LEU A 201 -2.24 8.36 4.92
N SER A 202 -2.88 7.65 5.83
CA SER A 202 -2.20 6.88 6.87
C SER A 202 -1.35 5.76 6.28
N GLY A 203 -1.77 5.14 5.18
CA GLY A 203 -0.98 4.15 4.46
C GLY A 203 0.31 4.74 3.88
N TYR A 204 0.29 5.97 3.36
CA TYR A 204 1.51 6.63 2.89
C TYR A 204 2.46 6.98 4.03
N VAL A 205 1.94 7.51 5.14
CA VAL A 205 2.75 7.79 6.34
C VAL A 205 3.38 6.50 6.88
N LEU A 206 2.59 5.42 6.96
CA LEU A 206 3.06 4.12 7.40
C LEU A 206 4.12 3.53 6.45
N PHE A 207 3.95 3.67 5.14
CA PHE A 207 4.96 3.23 4.17
C PHE A 207 6.28 3.98 4.36
N GLY A 208 6.24 5.29 4.60
CA GLY A 208 7.41 6.07 4.99
C GLY A 208 8.08 5.53 6.25
N LEU A 209 7.30 5.24 7.30
CA LEU A 209 7.82 4.66 8.53
C LEU A 209 8.46 3.26 8.32
N LEU A 210 7.85 2.42 7.47
CA LEU A 210 8.38 1.10 7.12
C LEU A 210 9.70 1.18 6.36
N THR A 211 9.83 2.10 5.40
CA THR A 211 11.10 2.34 4.70
C THR A 211 12.18 2.83 5.66
N PHE A 212 11.87 3.77 6.55
CA PHE A 212 12.80 4.23 7.58
C PHE A 212 13.19 3.11 8.56
N THR A 213 12.23 2.28 8.96
CA THR A 213 12.49 1.11 9.82
C THR A 213 13.42 0.11 9.14
N SER A 214 13.24 -0.12 7.83
CA SER A 214 14.10 -0.98 7.01
C SER A 214 15.51 -0.41 6.87
N HIS A 215 15.63 0.92 6.72
CA HIS A 215 16.89 1.64 6.72
C HIS A 215 17.66 1.43 8.03
N LEU A 216 17.00 1.55 9.19
CA LEU A 216 17.63 1.27 10.49
C LEU A 216 18.02 -0.20 10.62
N GLY A 217 17.18 -1.12 10.12
CA GLY A 217 17.39 -2.56 10.19
C GLY A 217 18.62 -3.01 9.41
N GLY A 218 18.63 -2.84 8.09
CA GLY A 218 19.77 -3.27 7.28
C GLY A 218 20.93 -2.28 7.27
N GLY A 219 20.62 -0.99 7.34
CA GLY A 219 21.60 0.08 7.22
C GLY A 219 22.39 0.35 8.49
N TRP A 220 21.90 -0.02 9.68
CA TRP A 220 22.55 0.37 10.96
C TRP A 220 22.58 -0.71 12.05
N SER A 221 21.85 -1.82 11.92
CA SER A 221 21.87 -2.85 12.96
C SER A 221 23.20 -3.59 13.04
N ASN A 222 23.43 -4.29 14.15
CA ASN A 222 24.58 -5.20 14.29
C ASN A 222 24.61 -6.26 13.19
N TRP A 223 23.45 -6.77 12.76
CA TRP A 223 23.36 -7.74 11.66
C TRP A 223 23.87 -7.12 10.36
N GLY A 224 23.37 -5.96 9.98
CA GLY A 224 23.80 -5.25 8.77
C GLY A 224 25.30 -4.95 8.79
N ASN A 225 25.82 -4.41 9.91
CA ASN A 225 27.25 -4.13 10.07
C ASN A 225 28.12 -5.39 9.99
N LYS A 226 27.67 -6.51 10.53
CA LYS A 226 28.47 -7.73 10.60
C LYS A 226 28.50 -8.52 9.30
N TYR A 227 27.39 -8.58 8.57
CA TYR A 227 27.22 -9.52 7.44
C TYR A 227 27.16 -8.86 6.07
N SER A 228 27.31 -7.53 6.00
CA SER A 228 27.31 -6.84 4.70
C SER A 228 28.34 -5.72 4.64
N PRO A 229 29.07 -5.60 3.52
CA PRO A 229 29.98 -4.47 3.30
C PRO A 229 29.20 -3.16 3.21
N LEU A 230 29.85 -2.05 3.55
CA LEU A 230 29.23 -0.73 3.56
C LEU A 230 28.61 -0.36 2.21
N SER A 231 29.26 -0.71 1.10
CA SER A 231 28.74 -0.45 -0.26
C SER A 231 27.38 -1.10 -0.50
N MET A 232 27.22 -2.38 -0.15
CA MET A 232 25.93 -3.08 -0.25
C MET A 232 24.85 -2.42 0.61
N ARG A 233 25.21 -1.95 1.81
CA ARG A 233 24.27 -1.27 2.71
C ARG A 233 23.81 0.07 2.16
N ILE A 234 24.73 0.87 1.62
CA ILE A 234 24.40 2.16 1.00
C ILE A 234 23.46 1.93 -0.19
N VAL A 235 23.76 0.96 -1.05
CA VAL A 235 22.92 0.66 -2.21
C VAL A 235 21.54 0.18 -1.78
N ALA A 236 21.45 -0.84 -0.91
CA ALA A 236 20.18 -1.47 -0.56
C ALA A 236 19.31 -0.66 0.40
N TYR A 237 19.91 -0.10 1.46
CA TYR A 237 19.17 0.48 2.57
C TYR A 237 19.12 2.00 2.53
N TRP A 238 19.84 2.64 1.60
CA TRP A 238 19.80 4.10 1.42
C TRP A 238 19.26 4.43 0.04
N ILE A 239 20.02 4.11 -1.03
CA ILE A 239 19.67 4.51 -2.40
C ILE A 239 18.40 3.81 -2.86
N ALA A 240 18.30 2.49 -2.72
CA ALA A 240 17.15 1.74 -3.20
C ALA A 240 15.85 2.08 -2.44
N LEU A 241 15.93 2.29 -1.12
CA LEU A 241 14.78 2.72 -0.32
C LEU A 241 14.36 4.17 -0.64
N VAL A 242 15.30 5.09 -0.85
CA VAL A 242 15.00 6.46 -1.31
C VAL A 242 14.35 6.43 -2.70
N ALA A 243 14.91 5.68 -3.65
CA ALA A 243 14.32 5.50 -4.97
C ALA A 243 12.89 4.94 -4.88
N CYS A 244 12.69 3.93 -4.03
CA CYS A 244 11.39 3.31 -3.80
C CYS A 244 10.34 4.32 -3.32
N ILE A 245 10.63 5.03 -2.22
CA ILE A 245 9.68 5.99 -1.63
C ILE A 245 9.48 7.21 -2.54
N SER A 246 10.54 7.73 -3.18
CA SER A 246 10.43 8.86 -4.11
C SER A 246 9.56 8.52 -5.31
N GLY A 247 9.78 7.36 -5.94
CA GLY A 247 8.95 6.91 -7.06
C GLY A 247 7.48 6.73 -6.67
N LEU A 248 7.22 6.18 -5.48
CA LEU A 248 5.85 6.04 -4.97
C LEU A 248 5.22 7.41 -4.70
N TYR A 249 5.97 8.34 -4.09
CA TYR A 249 5.47 9.67 -3.71
C TYR A 249 5.22 10.57 -4.92
N MET A 250 6.02 10.43 -5.99
CA MET A 250 5.78 11.14 -7.24
C MET A 250 4.44 10.80 -7.89
N ARG A 251 3.89 9.60 -7.62
CA ARG A 251 2.60 9.15 -8.17
C ARG A 251 1.40 9.58 -7.32
N LEU A 252 1.62 10.11 -6.11
CA LEU A 252 0.55 10.56 -5.22
C LEU A 252 -0.41 11.51 -5.93
N ARG A 253 -1.68 11.37 -5.59
CA ARG A 253 -2.77 12.24 -6.05
C ARG A 253 -3.41 12.96 -4.86
N PRO A 254 -2.82 14.07 -4.36
CA PRO A 254 -3.38 14.82 -3.24
C PRO A 254 -4.81 15.29 -3.48
N SER A 255 -5.15 15.60 -4.73
CA SER A 255 -6.51 15.96 -5.16
C SER A 255 -7.57 14.89 -4.88
N LYS A 256 -7.16 13.64 -4.62
CA LYS A 256 -8.05 12.53 -4.25
C LYS A 256 -8.19 12.36 -2.72
N MET A 257 -7.52 13.17 -1.90
CA MET A 257 -7.57 13.09 -0.43
C MET A 257 -8.34 14.25 0.24
N LYS A 258 -8.72 15.29 -0.52
CA LYS A 258 -9.55 16.48 -0.15
C LYS A 258 -9.98 16.51 1.34
N PHE A 259 -9.12 17.08 2.18
CA PHE A 259 -9.38 17.25 3.61
C PHE A 259 -10.23 18.50 3.91
N TYR A 260 -10.41 19.37 2.92
CA TYR A 260 -11.18 20.61 2.92
C TYR A 260 -11.79 20.81 1.53
#